data_AF-A0A059KQH3-F1
#
_entry.id   AF-A0A059KQH3-F1
#
_cell.length_a   1.000
_cell.length_b   1.000
_cell.length_c   1.000
_cell.angle_alpha   90.00
_cell.angle_beta   90.00
_cell.angle_gamma   90.00
#
_symmetry.space_group_name_H-M   'P 1'
#
loop_
_entity.id
_entity.type
_entity.pdbx_description
1 polymer ?
#
loop_
_entity_poly.entity_id
_entity_poly.type
_entity_poly.pdbx_seq_one_letter_code
_entity_poly.pdbx_strand_id
1 'polypeptide(L)'
;MTTRFLKRLPLAVALLTALAGAAQAQSISLLDPTFSAPDLGYANGSWSIGSGTPELVGGLLDLDAGDSVYQSFSVLSTAVYQISFTVSGEGRSRLFLSSDVGLSNFTSPVATSGTVLNEVTDWGSTPVTASYNFNGVAGTSYHLYFSGFGSGVTLDNVAISAPVPEPETYAMMLAGLGALGFMSRRRKAAARLG
;
A
#
# COMPACT_ATOMS: atom_id res chain seq x y z
N MET A 1 -4.77 48.89 52.33
CA MET A 1 -4.04 48.79 51.04
C MET A 1 -3.34 47.44 51.00
N THR A 2 -3.91 46.46 50.30
CA THR A 2 -3.43 45.07 50.26
C THR A 2 -3.08 44.71 48.82
N THR A 3 -1.79 44.60 48.51
CA THR A 3 -1.29 44.24 47.17
C THR A 3 -1.26 42.72 47.01
N ARG A 4 -2.09 42.21 46.09
CA ARG A 4 -2.20 40.79 45.72
C ARG A 4 -0.97 40.38 44.88
N PHE A 5 -0.23 39.36 45.32
CA PHE A 5 0.80 38.69 44.52
C PHE A 5 0.14 37.77 43.46
N LEU A 6 0.37 38.07 42.18
CA LEU A 6 -0.06 37.26 41.05
C LEU A 6 0.85 36.03 40.89
N LYS A 7 0.20 34.87 40.76
CA LYS A 7 0.77 33.55 40.49
C LYS A 7 1.58 33.56 39.19
N ARG A 8 2.83 33.09 39.21
CA ARG A 8 3.59 32.74 38.01
C ARG A 8 3.35 31.27 37.69
N LEU A 9 2.54 30.97 36.67
CA LEU A 9 2.50 29.63 36.06
C LEU A 9 3.67 29.49 35.07
N PRO A 10 4.43 28.37 35.06
CA PRO A 10 5.47 28.16 34.08
C PRO A 10 4.85 27.71 32.74
N LEU A 11 5.02 28.55 31.74
CA LEU A 11 4.76 28.32 30.32
C LEU A 11 5.84 27.37 29.75
N ALA A 12 5.71 26.05 29.94
CA ALA A 12 6.72 25.10 29.47
C ALA A 12 6.18 23.82 28.80
N VAL A 13 4.87 23.70 28.56
CA VAL A 13 4.26 22.44 28.09
C VAL A 13 3.58 22.54 26.71
N ALA A 14 3.57 23.72 26.06
CA ALA A 14 2.76 23.93 24.86
C ALA A 14 3.46 23.72 23.50
N LEU A 15 4.77 23.43 23.45
CA LEU A 15 5.53 23.41 22.17
C LEU A 15 6.02 22.01 21.73
N LEU A 16 5.56 20.93 22.36
CA LEU A 16 5.99 19.57 22.02
C LEU A 16 4.86 18.67 21.48
N THR A 17 3.87 19.26 20.80
CA THR A 17 2.74 18.54 20.21
C THR A 17 2.74 18.54 18.67
N ALA A 18 3.81 19.03 18.02
CA ALA A 18 3.75 19.33 16.59
C ALA A 18 4.38 18.32 15.61
N LEU A 19 4.90 17.15 16.03
CA LEU A 19 5.56 16.23 15.07
C LEU A 19 5.36 14.73 15.31
N ALA A 20 4.21 14.33 15.85
CA ALA A 20 3.77 12.93 15.76
C ALA A 20 2.92 12.75 14.50
N GLY A 21 3.55 12.82 13.33
CA GLY A 21 2.91 12.36 12.09
C GLY A 21 2.64 10.86 12.24
N ALA A 22 1.37 10.47 12.19
CA ALA A 22 0.98 9.07 12.28
C ALA A 22 1.66 8.30 11.12
N ALA A 23 2.54 7.36 11.45
CA ALA A 23 3.09 6.44 10.46
C ALA A 23 2.01 5.41 10.12
N GLN A 24 1.17 5.75 9.15
CA GLN A 24 0.18 4.84 8.58
C GLN A 24 0.78 4.19 7.34
N ALA A 25 0.43 2.93 7.10
CA ALA A 25 0.73 2.26 5.84
C ALA A 25 0.05 3.10 4.75
N GLN A 26 0.83 3.65 3.82
CA GLN A 26 0.26 4.45 2.76
C GLN A 26 -0.39 3.48 1.78
N SER A 27 -1.72 3.38 1.81
CA SER A 27 -2.46 2.75 0.72
C SER A 27 -2.44 3.67 -0.49
N ILE A 28 -2.15 3.10 -1.66
CA ILE A 28 -2.38 3.80 -2.92
C ILE A 28 -3.84 3.57 -3.28
N SER A 29 -4.55 4.64 -3.65
CA SER A 29 -5.93 4.52 -4.11
C SER A 29 -5.93 3.88 -5.49
N LEU A 30 -6.16 2.56 -5.52
CA LEU A 30 -6.76 1.94 -6.68
C LEU A 30 -8.22 2.39 -6.77
N LEU A 31 -8.72 2.49 -7.99
CA LEU A 31 -10.14 2.76 -8.22
C LEU A 31 -10.86 1.41 -8.35
N ASP A 32 -12.05 1.30 -7.76
CA ASP A 32 -12.88 0.08 -7.67
C ASP A 32 -12.08 -1.21 -7.37
N PRO A 33 -11.36 -1.28 -6.23
CA PRO A 33 -10.55 -2.44 -5.89
C PRO A 33 -11.36 -3.72 -5.64
N THR A 34 -12.68 -3.58 -5.44
CA THR A 34 -13.60 -4.69 -5.15
C THR A 34 -14.52 -5.02 -6.32
N PHE A 35 -14.24 -4.49 -7.52
CA PHE A 35 -15.02 -4.71 -8.74
C PHE A 35 -16.55 -4.58 -8.53
N SER A 36 -16.94 -3.56 -7.77
CA SER A 36 -18.32 -3.35 -7.33
C SER A 36 -19.17 -2.60 -8.36
N ALA A 37 -18.53 -2.00 -9.39
CA ALA A 37 -19.22 -1.32 -10.47
C ALA A 37 -19.57 -2.31 -11.59
N PRO A 38 -20.82 -2.33 -12.11
CA PRO A 38 -21.29 -3.34 -13.06
C PRO A 38 -20.61 -3.32 -14.43
N ASP A 39 -20.00 -2.20 -14.81
CA ASP A 39 -19.30 -2.06 -16.09
C ASP A 39 -17.81 -1.83 -15.85
N LEU A 40 -16.98 -2.72 -16.40
CA LEU A 40 -15.55 -2.45 -16.60
C LEU A 40 -15.43 -1.33 -17.64
N GLY A 41 -15.02 -0.13 -17.23
CA GLY A 41 -15.16 1.06 -18.05
C GLY A 41 -14.20 1.10 -19.24
N TYR A 42 -14.72 1.14 -20.48
CA TYR A 42 -13.98 1.60 -21.66
C TYR A 42 -13.75 3.14 -21.67
N ALA A 43 -14.37 3.88 -20.76
CA ALA A 43 -14.08 5.29 -20.52
C ALA A 43 -14.27 5.64 -19.03
N ASN A 44 -13.17 6.08 -18.41
CA ASN A 44 -13.08 6.68 -17.08
C ASN A 44 -13.81 5.92 -15.94
N GLY A 45 -13.35 4.70 -15.68
CA GLY A 45 -13.69 3.92 -14.51
C GLY A 45 -12.65 2.83 -14.27
N SER A 46 -11.76 3.05 -13.31
CA SER A 46 -10.98 2.04 -12.60
C SER A 46 -10.12 1.04 -13.38
N TRP A 47 -10.70 -0.04 -13.88
CA TRP A 47 -9.99 -1.13 -14.54
C TRP A 47 -10.38 -1.16 -16.01
N SER A 48 -9.39 -1.23 -16.89
CA SER A 48 -9.57 -1.29 -18.33
C SER A 48 -9.42 -2.73 -18.84
N ILE A 49 -10.17 -3.08 -19.87
CA ILE A 49 -10.07 -4.39 -20.52
C ILE A 49 -8.82 -4.41 -21.40
N GLY A 50 -7.96 -5.39 -21.18
CA GLY A 50 -6.80 -5.67 -22.02
C GLY A 50 -7.16 -6.56 -23.21
N SER A 51 -7.99 -7.57 -22.98
CA SER A 51 -8.44 -8.53 -24.00
C SER A 51 -9.70 -9.27 -23.56
N GLY A 52 -10.40 -9.82 -24.55
CA GLY A 52 -11.51 -10.73 -24.32
C GLY A 52 -12.77 -10.04 -23.78
N THR A 53 -13.56 -10.77 -23.00
CA THR A 53 -14.84 -10.28 -22.45
C THR A 53 -14.97 -10.56 -20.95
N PRO A 54 -14.11 -9.96 -20.11
CA PRO A 54 -14.23 -10.06 -18.65
C PRO A 54 -15.65 -9.74 -18.15
N GLU A 55 -16.13 -10.49 -17.18
CA GLU A 55 -17.47 -10.32 -16.59
C GLU A 55 -17.37 -10.20 -15.05
N LEU A 56 -18.42 -9.67 -14.42
CA LEU A 56 -18.58 -9.72 -12.98
C LEU A 56 -19.58 -10.80 -12.58
N VAL A 57 -19.11 -11.86 -11.92
CA VAL A 57 -19.93 -12.98 -11.47
C VAL A 57 -20.04 -12.95 -9.95
N GLY A 58 -21.24 -12.63 -9.44
CA GLY A 58 -21.47 -12.57 -8.00
C GLY A 58 -20.68 -11.46 -7.28
N GLY A 59 -20.28 -10.40 -8.00
CA GLY A 59 -19.47 -9.31 -7.48
C GLY A 59 -17.96 -9.56 -7.49
N LEU A 60 -17.52 -10.69 -8.04
CA LEU A 60 -16.11 -10.98 -8.30
C LEU A 60 -15.82 -10.71 -9.77
N LEU A 61 -14.63 -10.21 -10.08
CA LEU A 61 -14.16 -10.18 -11.46
C LEU A 61 -13.85 -11.61 -11.91
N ASP A 62 -14.46 -12.04 -13.00
CA ASP A 62 -14.20 -13.32 -13.66
C ASP A 62 -13.47 -13.07 -14.99
N LEU A 63 -12.36 -13.78 -15.19
CA LEU A 63 -11.55 -13.72 -16.39
C LEU A 63 -11.43 -15.13 -16.96
N ASP A 64 -12.07 -15.35 -18.11
CA ASP A 64 -11.90 -16.57 -18.87
C ASP A 64 -10.46 -16.70 -19.40
N ALA A 65 -10.14 -17.88 -19.94
CA ALA A 65 -8.85 -18.09 -20.60
C ALA A 65 -8.66 -17.12 -21.78
N GLY A 66 -7.66 -16.24 -21.66
CA GLY A 66 -7.37 -15.21 -22.67
C GLY A 66 -7.98 -13.84 -22.37
N ASP A 67 -8.85 -13.73 -21.35
CA ASP A 67 -9.32 -12.46 -20.84
C ASP A 67 -8.23 -11.75 -20.03
N SER A 68 -8.25 -10.42 -20.06
CA SER A 68 -7.36 -9.64 -19.22
C SER A 68 -7.92 -8.26 -18.88
N VAL A 69 -7.49 -7.77 -17.73
CA VAL A 69 -7.75 -6.40 -17.27
C VAL A 69 -6.48 -5.75 -16.76
N TYR A 70 -6.47 -4.43 -16.72
CA TYR A 70 -5.37 -3.66 -16.17
C TYR A 70 -5.81 -2.36 -15.52
N GLN A 71 -4.97 -1.85 -14.63
CA GLN A 71 -5.08 -0.52 -14.05
C GLN A 71 -3.67 0.08 -13.91
N SER A 72 -3.54 1.36 -14.22
CA SER A 72 -2.30 2.08 -13.99
C SER A 72 -2.41 2.96 -12.75
N PHE A 73 -1.34 3.02 -11.97
CA PHE A 73 -1.25 3.84 -10.77
C PHE A 73 0.16 4.44 -10.67
N SER A 74 0.32 5.48 -9.85
CA SER A 74 1.65 6.06 -9.59
C SER A 74 1.97 5.99 -8.11
N VAL A 75 3.25 5.77 -7.79
CA VAL A 75 3.74 5.81 -6.41
C VAL A 75 4.33 7.18 -6.11
N LEU A 76 4.12 7.69 -4.90
CA LEU A 76 4.56 9.03 -4.49
C LEU A 76 5.85 9.03 -3.66
N SER A 77 6.25 7.87 -3.15
CA SER A 77 7.46 7.68 -2.37
C SER A 77 8.24 6.47 -2.86
N THR A 78 9.55 6.47 -2.60
CA THR A 78 10.40 5.31 -2.88
C THR A 78 10.33 4.39 -1.67
N ALA A 79 9.77 3.20 -1.86
CA ALA A 79 9.59 2.19 -0.82
C ALA A 79 9.41 0.81 -1.46
N VAL A 80 9.50 -0.25 -0.67
CA VAL A 80 8.94 -1.54 -1.07
C VAL A 80 7.41 -1.40 -0.99
N TYR A 81 6.66 -1.90 -1.95
CA TYR A 81 5.20 -1.94 -1.93
C TYR A 81 4.74 -3.38 -2.05
N GLN A 82 3.59 -3.70 -1.49
CA GLN A 82 2.92 -4.98 -1.64
C GLN A 82 1.64 -4.80 -2.45
N ILE A 83 1.48 -5.64 -3.47
CA ILE A 83 0.21 -5.85 -4.17
C ILE A 83 -0.44 -7.07 -3.53
N SER A 84 -1.69 -6.95 -3.12
CA SER A 84 -2.50 -8.05 -2.57
C SER A 84 -3.85 -8.12 -3.25
N PHE A 85 -4.40 -9.31 -3.41
CA PHE A 85 -5.70 -9.54 -4.00
C PHE A 85 -6.24 -10.90 -3.56
N THR A 86 -7.56 -11.02 -3.49
CA THR A 86 -8.25 -12.30 -3.30
C THR A 86 -8.45 -12.95 -4.67
N VAL A 87 -8.13 -14.24 -4.78
CA VAL A 87 -8.11 -14.96 -6.06
C VAL A 87 -8.45 -16.44 -5.91
N SER A 88 -9.09 -17.00 -6.94
CA SER A 88 -9.21 -18.45 -7.15
C SER A 88 -9.16 -18.79 -8.64
N GLY A 89 -8.76 -20.00 -8.99
CA GLY A 89 -8.63 -20.47 -10.36
C GLY A 89 -7.21 -20.33 -10.92
N GLU A 90 -7.10 -20.35 -12.24
CA GLU A 90 -5.85 -20.36 -12.98
C GLU A 90 -5.63 -19.03 -13.69
N GLY A 91 -4.58 -18.33 -13.31
CA GLY A 91 -4.34 -17.00 -13.86
C GLY A 91 -2.92 -16.49 -13.64
N ARG A 92 -2.76 -15.19 -13.88
CA ARG A 92 -1.48 -14.51 -13.65
C ARG A 92 -1.68 -13.03 -13.37
N SER A 93 -0.91 -12.49 -12.43
CA SER A 93 -0.77 -11.04 -12.22
C SER A 93 0.66 -10.60 -12.52
N ARG A 94 0.80 -9.45 -13.16
CA ARG A 94 2.11 -8.84 -13.49
C ARG A 94 2.05 -7.33 -13.30
N LEU A 95 3.18 -6.77 -12.90
CA LEU A 95 3.38 -5.34 -12.81
C LEU A 95 4.44 -4.91 -13.83
N PHE A 96 4.14 -3.92 -14.65
CA PHE A 96 5.08 -3.32 -15.59
C PHE A 96 5.29 -1.84 -15.25
N LEU A 97 6.36 -1.23 -15.76
CA LEU A 97 6.41 0.22 -15.86
C LEU A 97 5.41 0.67 -16.92
N SER A 98 4.64 1.73 -16.65
CA SER A 98 3.71 2.27 -17.66
C SER A 98 4.44 2.74 -18.91
N SER A 99 5.71 3.14 -18.80
CA SER A 99 6.56 3.49 -19.94
C SER A 99 6.84 2.29 -20.85
N ASP A 100 7.06 1.11 -20.28
CA ASP A 100 7.33 -0.11 -21.07
C ASP A 100 6.07 -0.52 -21.83
N VAL A 101 4.91 -0.46 -21.17
CA VAL A 101 3.60 -0.72 -21.80
C VAL A 101 3.32 0.27 -22.93
N GLY A 102 3.62 1.56 -22.73
CA GLY A 102 3.51 2.57 -23.79
C GLY A 102 4.38 2.29 -25.02
N LEU A 103 5.45 1.51 -24.85
CA LEU A 103 6.32 1.03 -25.93
C LEU A 103 5.94 -0.38 -26.42
N SER A 104 4.81 -0.94 -25.96
CA SER A 104 4.39 -2.33 -26.22
C SER A 104 5.40 -3.38 -25.76
N ASN A 105 6.22 -3.06 -24.77
CA ASN A 105 7.20 -3.98 -24.19
C ASN A 105 6.62 -4.71 -22.97
N PHE A 106 6.32 -6.00 -23.14
CA PHE A 106 5.75 -6.86 -22.09
C PHE A 106 6.69 -8.01 -21.68
N THR A 107 7.98 -7.95 -22.02
CA THR A 107 8.93 -9.05 -21.75
C THR A 107 9.57 -8.98 -20.38
N SER A 108 9.50 -7.83 -19.70
CA SER A 108 10.25 -7.56 -18.47
C SER A 108 9.36 -6.93 -17.39
N PRO A 109 8.44 -7.69 -16.77
CA PRO A 109 7.69 -7.19 -15.63
C PRO A 109 8.61 -6.83 -14.46
N VAL A 110 8.24 -5.78 -13.72
CA VAL A 110 8.87 -5.35 -12.48
C VAL A 110 8.63 -6.36 -11.35
N ALA A 111 7.43 -6.96 -11.32
CA ALA A 111 7.05 -8.00 -10.37
C ALA A 111 5.93 -8.88 -10.92
N THR A 112 5.80 -10.10 -10.40
CA THR A 112 4.82 -11.11 -10.84
C THR A 112 4.23 -11.86 -9.66
N SER A 113 3.03 -12.43 -9.83
CA SER A 113 2.43 -13.31 -8.83
C SER A 113 3.09 -14.70 -8.75
N GLY A 114 3.69 -15.15 -9.85
CA GLY A 114 4.48 -16.39 -9.91
C GLY A 114 5.96 -16.17 -9.57
N THR A 115 6.70 -17.27 -9.49
CA THR A 115 8.15 -17.31 -9.28
C THR A 115 8.95 -17.04 -10.55
N VAL A 116 8.34 -17.19 -11.73
CA VAL A 116 8.95 -16.91 -13.04
C VAL A 116 8.05 -15.99 -13.89
N LEU A 117 8.66 -15.21 -14.80
CA LEU A 117 8.02 -14.14 -15.58
C LEU A 117 6.70 -14.51 -16.29
N ASN A 118 6.60 -15.76 -16.78
CA ASN A 118 5.46 -16.24 -17.56
C ASN A 118 4.64 -17.31 -16.85
N GLU A 119 4.94 -17.58 -15.58
CA GLU A 119 4.26 -18.63 -14.82
C GLU A 119 2.77 -18.33 -14.69
N VAL A 120 1.95 -19.29 -15.11
CA VAL A 120 0.53 -19.36 -14.76
C VAL A 120 0.45 -20.00 -13.38
N THR A 121 -0.27 -19.36 -12.46
CA THR A 121 -0.48 -19.86 -11.11
C THR A 121 -1.88 -20.43 -11.00
N ASP A 122 -1.98 -21.65 -10.47
CA ASP A 122 -3.24 -22.25 -10.02
C ASP A 122 -3.40 -21.96 -8.53
N TRP A 123 -4.36 -21.10 -8.18
CA TRP A 123 -4.72 -20.78 -6.80
C TRP A 123 -5.78 -21.71 -6.21
N GLY A 124 -6.20 -22.73 -6.97
CA GLY A 124 -7.25 -23.67 -6.60
C GLY A 124 -8.65 -23.07 -6.65
N SER A 125 -9.66 -23.89 -6.35
CA SER A 125 -11.08 -23.51 -6.46
C SER A 125 -11.62 -22.72 -5.27
N THR A 126 -10.84 -22.53 -4.21
CA THR A 126 -11.23 -21.78 -3.01
C THR A 126 -10.51 -20.44 -2.99
N PRO A 127 -11.21 -19.30 -2.82
CA PRO A 127 -10.56 -18.00 -2.77
C PRO A 127 -9.47 -17.93 -1.70
N VAL A 128 -8.28 -17.50 -2.10
CA VAL A 128 -7.13 -17.23 -1.23
C VAL A 128 -6.66 -15.80 -1.41
N THR A 129 -6.00 -15.23 -0.40
CA THR A 129 -5.30 -13.95 -0.56
C THR A 129 -3.89 -14.19 -1.07
N ALA A 130 -3.63 -13.78 -2.30
CA ALA A 130 -2.30 -13.79 -2.91
C ALA A 130 -1.64 -12.41 -2.77
N SER A 131 -0.32 -12.39 -2.71
CA SER A 131 0.43 -11.13 -2.66
C SER A 131 1.85 -11.27 -3.22
N TYR A 132 2.39 -10.16 -3.72
CA TYR A 132 3.80 -10.05 -4.11
C TYR A 132 4.30 -8.61 -3.89
N ASN A 133 5.61 -8.46 -3.74
CA ASN A 133 6.24 -7.17 -3.46
C ASN A 133 6.93 -6.60 -4.71
N PHE A 134 7.07 -5.29 -4.77
CA PHE A 134 7.89 -4.58 -5.75
C PHE A 134 8.57 -3.36 -5.13
N ASN A 135 9.70 -2.93 -5.70
CA ASN A 135 10.38 -1.71 -5.28
C ASN A 135 9.81 -0.52 -6.05
N GLY A 136 8.95 0.26 -5.39
CA GLY A 136 8.38 1.48 -5.94
C GLY A 136 9.40 2.62 -5.93
N VAL A 137 9.43 3.39 -7.02
CA VAL A 137 10.26 4.59 -7.16
C VAL A 137 9.37 5.82 -7.23
N ALA A 138 9.58 6.79 -6.34
CA ALA A 138 8.77 8.01 -6.28
C ALA A 138 8.59 8.67 -7.65
N GLY A 139 7.35 9.02 -8.00
CA GLY A 139 7.00 9.65 -9.27
C GLY A 139 6.91 8.68 -10.46
N THR A 140 7.09 7.39 -10.24
CA THR A 140 6.97 6.37 -11.30
C THR A 140 5.54 5.85 -11.40
N SER A 141 5.07 5.69 -12.64
CA SER A 141 3.80 5.04 -12.96
C SER A 141 4.01 3.58 -13.32
N TYR A 142 3.14 2.74 -12.76
CA TYR A 142 3.13 1.30 -12.98
C TYR A 142 1.81 0.86 -13.59
N HIS A 143 1.85 -0.26 -14.28
CA HIS A 143 0.73 -0.88 -14.97
C HIS A 143 0.52 -2.29 -14.42
N LEU A 144 -0.52 -2.44 -13.59
CA LEU A 144 -0.91 -3.71 -12.97
C LEU A 144 -1.87 -4.43 -13.91
N TYR A 145 -1.54 -5.67 -14.23
CA TYR A 145 -2.20 -6.48 -15.24
C TYR A 145 -2.60 -7.84 -14.64
N PHE A 146 -3.83 -8.28 -14.92
CA PHE A 146 -4.34 -9.60 -14.57
C PHE A 146 -4.84 -10.32 -15.82
N SER A 147 -4.69 -11.64 -15.88
CA SER A 147 -5.18 -12.46 -16.99
C SER A 147 -5.60 -13.85 -16.54
N GLY A 148 -6.69 -14.35 -17.12
CA GLY A 148 -7.18 -15.72 -16.94
C GLY A 148 -6.52 -16.72 -17.88
N PHE A 149 -6.40 -17.96 -17.41
CA PHE A 149 -5.85 -19.12 -18.13
C PHE A 149 -6.67 -20.36 -17.79
N GLY A 150 -6.52 -21.43 -18.59
CA GLY A 150 -7.13 -22.73 -18.27
C GLY A 150 -8.64 -22.63 -18.09
N SER A 151 -9.11 -22.88 -16.87
CA SER A 151 -10.52 -22.79 -16.47
C SER A 151 -11.01 -21.37 -16.09
N GLY A 152 -10.12 -20.37 -16.13
CA GLY A 152 -10.39 -18.99 -15.75
C GLY A 152 -9.88 -18.65 -14.35
N VAL A 153 -9.91 -17.37 -14.01
CA VAL A 153 -9.54 -16.84 -12.69
C VAL A 153 -10.58 -15.84 -12.21
N THR A 154 -10.95 -15.95 -10.94
CA THR A 154 -11.78 -14.95 -10.26
C THR A 154 -10.94 -14.11 -9.30
N LEU A 155 -11.21 -12.80 -9.24
CA LEU A 155 -10.40 -11.79 -8.55
C LEU A 155 -11.28 -10.80 -7.77
N ASP A 156 -10.80 -10.37 -6.60
CA ASP A 156 -11.43 -9.33 -5.78
C ASP A 156 -10.42 -8.68 -4.82
N ASN A 157 -10.80 -7.58 -4.15
CA ASN A 157 -10.05 -6.91 -3.10
C ASN A 157 -8.59 -6.57 -3.47
N VAL A 158 -8.38 -5.99 -4.65
CA VAL A 158 -7.05 -5.58 -5.09
C VAL A 158 -6.59 -4.38 -4.27
N ALA A 159 -5.43 -4.48 -3.61
CA ALA A 159 -4.88 -3.41 -2.81
C ALA A 159 -3.38 -3.25 -3.05
N ILE A 160 -2.91 -2.00 -2.90
CA ILE A 160 -1.50 -1.65 -2.95
C ILE A 160 -1.16 -0.87 -1.70
N SER A 161 -0.18 -1.36 -0.95
CA SER A 161 0.25 -0.74 0.30
C SER A 161 1.77 -0.61 0.34
N ALA A 162 2.25 0.52 0.86
CA ALA A 162 3.63 0.62 1.34
C ALA A 162 3.68 0.17 2.82
N PRO A 163 4.71 -0.58 3.24
CA PRO A 163 5.08 -0.72 4.63
C PRO A 163 5.20 0.66 5.27
N VAL A 164 4.74 0.74 6.52
CA VAL A 164 4.88 1.90 7.38
C VAL A 164 6.38 2.24 7.50
N PRO A 165 6.81 3.50 7.27
CA PRO A 165 8.19 3.91 7.51
C PRO A 165 8.63 3.52 8.93
N GLU A 166 9.76 2.84 9.01
CA GLU A 166 9.99 1.71 9.91
C GLU A 166 10.12 2.02 11.42
N PRO A 167 9.99 0.97 12.27
CA PRO A 167 10.18 0.95 13.72
C PRO A 167 11.38 1.72 14.28
N GLU A 168 12.41 1.99 13.48
CA GLU A 168 13.55 2.81 13.88
C GLU A 168 13.15 4.23 14.28
N THR A 169 12.17 4.84 13.60
CA THR A 169 11.65 6.15 14.02
C THR A 169 10.98 6.06 15.38
N TYR A 170 10.28 4.96 15.65
CA TYR A 170 9.72 4.69 16.97
C TYR A 170 10.80 4.38 18.00
N ALA A 171 11.84 3.63 17.65
CA ALA A 171 12.98 3.35 18.52
C ALA A 171 13.78 4.62 18.82
N MET A 172 13.97 5.52 17.86
CA MET A 172 14.64 6.81 18.02
C MET A 172 13.78 7.80 18.80
N MET A 173 12.46 7.78 18.58
CA MET A 173 11.51 8.56 19.38
C MET A 173 11.48 8.04 20.82
N LEU A 174 11.42 6.72 21.03
CA LEU A 174 11.48 6.09 22.36
C LEU A 174 12.84 6.30 23.03
N ALA A 175 13.94 6.26 22.29
CA ALA A 175 15.26 6.58 22.78
C ALA A 175 15.36 8.06 23.18
N GLY A 176 14.83 8.97 22.37
CA GLY A 176 14.73 10.39 22.68
C GLY A 176 13.87 10.65 23.92
N LEU A 177 12.71 9.99 24.03
CA LEU A 177 11.83 10.10 25.19
C LEU A 177 12.47 9.49 26.46
N GLY A 178 13.15 8.35 26.31
CA GLY A 178 13.90 7.69 27.38
C GLY A 178 15.05 8.54 27.91
N ALA A 179 15.79 9.20 27.02
CA ALA A 179 16.86 10.13 27.39
C ALA A 179 16.32 11.33 28.18
N LEU A 180 15.23 11.95 27.72
CA LEU A 180 14.57 13.07 28.42
C LEU A 180 14.04 12.65 29.81
N GLY A 181 13.41 11.47 29.89
CA GLY A 181 12.94 10.88 31.15
C GLY A 181 14.09 10.66 32.14
N PHE A 182 15.21 10.10 31.68
CA PHE A 182 16.41 9.87 32.49
C PHE A 182 17.03 11.17 33.00
N MET A 183 17.14 12.20 32.14
CA MET A 183 17.65 13.52 32.54
C MET A 183 16.76 14.20 33.58
N SER A 184 15.44 14.07 33.47
CA SER A 184 14.49 14.64 34.45
C SER A 184 14.63 13.99 35.84
N ARG A 185 14.89 12.68 35.90
CA ARG A 185 15.11 11.94 37.16
C ARG A 185 16.38 12.40 37.88
N ARG A 186 17.47 12.66 37.15
CA ARG A 186 18.74 13.16 37.72
C ARG A 186 18.58 14.53 38.38
N ARG A 187 17.81 15.44 37.76
CA ARG A 187 17.59 16.79 38.31
C ARG A 187 16.80 16.76 39.63
N LYS A 188 15.80 15.88 39.74
CA LYS A 188 15.02 15.72 40.98
C LYS A 188 15.82 15.09 42.13
N ALA A 189 16.81 14.24 41.82
CA ALA A 189 17.69 13.67 42.84
C ALA A 189 18.67 14.71 43.42
N ALA A 190 19.20 15.62 42.59
CA ALA A 190 20.08 16.69 43.03
C ALA A 190 19.35 17.76 43.87
N ALA A 191 18.08 18.04 43.58
CA ALA A 191 17.28 19.05 44.29
C ALA A 191 16.71 18.59 45.65
N ARG A 192 16.86 17.31 46.03
CA ARG A 192 16.39 16.76 47.32
C ARG A 192 17.48 16.74 48.41
N LEU A 193 18.69 17.18 48.09
CA LEU A 193 19.86 17.16 48.97
C LEU A 193 20.37 18.57 49.34
N GLY A 194 19.56 19.61 49.16
CA GLY A 194 19.80 20.96 49.65
C GLY A 194 18.59 21.49 50.39
#